data_AF-A0A2S5CME4-F1
#
_entry.id   AF-A0A2S5CME4-F1
#
_cell.length_a   1.000
_cell.length_b   1.000
_cell.length_c   1.000
_cell.angle_alpha   90.00
_cell.angle_beta   90.00
_cell.angle_gamma   90.00
#
_symmetry.space_group_name_H-M   'P 1'
#
loop_
_entity.id
_entity.type
_entity.pdbx_description
1 polymer ?
#
loop_
_entity_poly.entity_id
_entity_poly.type
_entity_poly.pdbx_seq_one_letter_code
_entity_poly.pdbx_strand_id
1 'polypeptide(L)'
;MKRCVIHFGMFKTGSSSIQHSFAEQLGDQHWHYLKLGSPNHGGAFSRLFAEDLSARRHVIFESDLQGLEAKKLKLKKRLAKQLSGTAENFLASAEWFSSNAFKPAHVAQLQHLFLDYVDQVEAVGYIRSPKAYMESAFQETLKHGAKGQLNFAKLYPRYRERIEKFDQVLGKDKVRVWKFDPSTFYNGCVVQEFCRQLQIDFPVADIKRINESLSYEATAFLYTYRAYGPGFGEGIAAIAENKLLIARLAQLKGRKLRFSWSAVSPVLEANRDDIHWIEERVGVSLDENEPESPDAVKSPEDLLRYSPESLVWLAEQLGDASLVSDGVRITPKKVAVWLHKLRLKLAQEAGLAVMAADGKRSRLTVSTLAGLVKQASPTLQNLSDADTDLLLSEAFKHIIGRVDTDNNVLVEGLGVFKTSEKGDKKTAKKITFHIKKT
;
A
#
# COMPACT_ATOMS: atom_id res chain seq x y z
N MET A 1 14.62 -1.75 36.51
CA MET A 1 14.77 -2.79 35.49
C MET A 1 14.33 -2.20 34.16
N LYS A 2 15.20 -2.16 33.15
CA LYS A 2 14.91 -1.62 31.83
C LYS A 2 14.29 -2.68 30.94
N ARG A 3 13.29 -2.31 30.12
CA ARG A 3 12.70 -3.22 29.13
C ARG A 3 12.47 -2.56 27.77
N CYS A 4 12.50 -3.37 26.71
CA CYS A 4 12.06 -2.97 25.38
C CYS A 4 10.81 -3.76 24.97
N VAL A 5 9.75 -3.05 24.60
CA VAL A 5 8.49 -3.61 24.13
C VAL A 5 8.43 -3.50 22.61
N ILE A 6 8.31 -4.65 21.96
CA ILE A 6 8.08 -4.79 20.52
C ILE A 6 6.57 -4.81 20.29
N HIS A 7 6.02 -3.73 19.72
CA HIS A 7 4.62 -3.67 19.32
C HIS A 7 4.46 -4.19 17.87
N PHE A 8 3.92 -5.41 17.73
CA PHE A 8 3.58 -6.00 16.44
C PHE A 8 2.11 -5.69 16.07
N GLY A 9 1.93 -4.85 15.07
CA GLY A 9 0.61 -4.45 14.61
C GLY A 9 0.08 -5.36 13.50
N MET A 10 -1.09 -5.99 13.67
CA MET A 10 -1.84 -6.54 12.53
C MET A 10 -2.57 -5.43 11.78
N PHE A 11 -2.83 -5.62 10.47
CA PHE A 11 -3.50 -4.59 9.68
C PHE A 11 -4.79 -4.10 10.33
N LYS A 12 -4.94 -2.76 10.34
CA LYS A 12 -6.09 -2.03 10.89
C LYS A 12 -6.33 -2.19 12.39
N THR A 13 -5.41 -2.75 13.16
CA THR A 13 -5.54 -2.81 14.64
C THR A 13 -5.26 -1.49 15.36
N GLY A 14 -5.44 -0.34 14.70
CA GLY A 14 -5.17 0.96 15.29
C GLY A 14 -3.69 1.29 15.46
N SER A 15 -2.80 0.44 14.94
CA SER A 15 -1.34 0.60 15.05
C SER A 15 -0.85 1.95 14.57
N SER A 16 -1.39 2.48 13.48
CA SER A 16 -1.03 3.82 13.00
C SER A 16 -1.46 4.93 13.94
N SER A 17 -2.62 4.82 14.60
CA SER A 17 -3.04 5.80 15.61
C SER A 17 -2.09 5.78 16.82
N ILE A 18 -1.69 4.59 17.29
CA ILE A 18 -0.68 4.43 18.35
C ILE A 18 0.66 5.05 17.91
N GLN A 19 1.17 4.64 16.75
CA GLN A 19 2.45 5.09 16.21
C GLN A 19 2.49 6.62 16.05
N HIS A 20 1.46 7.23 15.45
CA HIS A 20 1.44 8.67 15.21
C HIS A 20 1.19 9.49 16.48
N SER A 21 0.44 8.97 17.45
CA SER A 21 0.28 9.63 18.75
C SER A 21 1.63 9.70 19.48
N PHE A 22 2.43 8.61 19.46
CA PHE A 22 3.67 8.51 20.23
C PHE A 22 4.93 9.02 19.49
N ALA A 23 4.88 9.09 18.16
CA ALA A 23 6.06 9.41 17.34
C ALA A 23 6.55 10.84 17.49
N GLU A 24 5.70 11.80 17.87
CA GLU A 24 6.13 13.17 18.17
C GLU A 24 6.58 13.27 19.62
N GLN A 25 5.69 13.06 20.57
CA GLN A 25 6.00 13.12 22.00
C GLN A 25 5.14 12.12 22.75
N LEU A 26 5.77 11.18 23.46
CA LEU A 26 5.05 10.24 24.34
C LEU A 26 4.70 10.88 25.68
N GLY A 27 5.39 11.96 26.08
CA GLY A 27 5.06 12.75 27.29
C GLY A 27 5.38 12.07 28.63
N ASP A 28 5.44 10.74 28.65
CA ASP A 28 5.77 9.91 29.81
C ASP A 28 7.28 9.89 30.09
N GLN A 29 7.69 10.10 31.34
CA GLN A 29 9.10 10.17 31.75
C GLN A 29 9.77 8.79 31.83
N HIS A 30 9.01 7.72 32.02
CA HIS A 30 9.51 6.35 32.12
C HIS A 30 9.50 5.63 30.78
N TRP A 31 8.77 6.14 29.79
CA TRP A 31 8.67 5.54 28.46
C TRP A 31 9.34 6.37 27.36
N HIS A 32 10.06 5.67 26.48
CA HIS A 32 10.65 6.26 25.29
C HIS A 32 10.21 5.52 24.02
N TYR A 33 9.42 6.21 23.19
CA TYR A 33 9.13 5.74 21.83
C TYR A 33 10.34 5.98 20.93
N LEU A 34 10.90 4.91 20.36
CA LEU A 34 12.11 5.00 19.55
C LEU A 34 11.90 5.98 18.37
N LYS A 35 12.85 6.89 18.16
CA LYS A 35 12.82 7.87 17.07
C LYS A 35 13.69 7.38 15.93
N LEU A 36 13.12 6.58 15.02
CA LEU A 36 13.86 5.96 13.91
C LEU A 36 13.65 6.65 12.56
N GLY A 37 13.05 7.85 12.56
CA GLY A 37 12.80 8.69 11.39
C GLY A 37 11.42 8.53 10.75
N SER A 38 10.62 7.58 11.23
CA SER A 38 9.23 7.36 10.82
C SER A 38 8.45 6.84 12.03
N PRO A 39 7.16 7.20 12.21
CA PRO A 39 6.29 6.61 13.24
C PRO A 39 6.25 5.09 13.18
N ASN A 40 6.16 4.50 11.97
CA ASN A 40 6.28 3.06 11.77
C ASN A 40 7.76 2.68 11.58
N HIS A 41 8.28 1.77 12.41
CA HIS A 41 9.69 1.38 12.42
C HIS A 41 10.04 0.26 11.43
N GLY A 42 9.07 -0.28 10.69
CA GLY A 42 9.28 -1.43 9.81
C GLY A 42 10.38 -1.20 8.77
N GLY A 43 10.41 -0.01 8.15
CA GLY A 43 11.45 0.35 7.18
C GLY A 43 12.85 0.55 7.80
N ALA A 44 12.93 0.89 9.09
CA ALA A 44 14.22 1.02 9.78
C ALA A 44 14.80 -0.37 10.07
N PHE A 45 13.99 -1.26 10.66
CA PHE A 45 14.44 -2.62 10.99
C PHE A 45 14.65 -3.50 9.75
N SER A 46 13.83 -3.36 8.70
CA SER A 46 14.07 -4.11 7.45
C SER A 46 15.42 -3.74 6.81
N ARG A 47 15.81 -2.46 6.88
CA ARG A 47 17.14 -2.01 6.42
C ARG A 47 18.27 -2.55 7.30
N LEU A 48 18.03 -2.63 8.61
CA LEU A 48 19.03 -3.13 9.57
C LEU A 48 19.38 -4.59 9.29
N PHE A 49 18.37 -5.42 9.00
CA PHE A 49 18.53 -6.87 8.79
C PHE A 49 18.85 -7.26 7.34
N ALA A 50 18.85 -6.31 6.42
CA ALA A 50 19.23 -6.52 5.01
C ALA A 50 18.53 -7.71 4.35
N GLU A 51 17.22 -7.86 4.58
CA GLU A 51 16.40 -8.76 3.76
C GLU A 51 16.62 -8.44 2.28
N ASP A 52 16.62 -9.48 1.43
CA ASP A 52 16.76 -9.39 -0.02
C ASP A 52 15.87 -8.26 -0.58
N LEU A 53 16.51 -7.11 -0.78
CA LEU A 53 15.87 -5.86 -1.15
C LEU A 53 15.28 -5.96 -2.57
N SER A 54 15.62 -7.01 -3.32
CA SER A 54 15.11 -7.31 -4.65
C SER A 54 13.63 -7.71 -4.68
N ALA A 55 13.06 -8.20 -3.57
CA ALA A 55 11.64 -8.48 -3.43
C ALA A 55 10.80 -7.22 -3.11
N ARG A 56 11.46 -6.09 -2.75
CA ARG A 56 10.83 -4.79 -2.45
C ARG A 56 11.25 -3.70 -3.43
N ARG A 57 11.53 -4.05 -4.71
CA ARG A 57 11.94 -3.11 -5.79
C ARG A 57 11.02 -1.90 -5.97
N HIS A 58 9.78 -1.96 -5.52
CA HIS A 58 8.84 -0.83 -5.59
C HIS A 58 9.03 0.20 -4.47
N VAL A 59 9.88 -0.07 -3.47
CA VAL A 59 10.03 0.74 -2.24
C VAL A 59 11.50 1.10 -1.95
N ILE A 60 12.46 0.40 -2.55
CA ILE A 60 13.89 0.55 -2.29
C ILE A 60 14.60 0.92 -3.59
N PHE A 61 15.27 2.08 -3.60
CA PHE A 61 15.95 2.60 -4.77
C PHE A 61 17.31 1.89 -4.97
N GLU A 62 17.82 1.85 -6.20
CA GLU A 62 19.18 1.34 -6.47
C GLU A 62 20.25 2.17 -5.74
N SER A 63 19.97 3.46 -5.50
CA SER A 63 20.74 4.36 -4.63
C SER A 63 20.66 4.04 -3.13
N ASP A 64 19.75 3.15 -2.70
CA ASP A 64 19.69 2.66 -1.32
C ASP A 64 20.67 1.52 -1.04
N LEU A 65 21.14 0.83 -2.09
CA LEU A 65 22.17 -0.20 -1.98
C LEU A 65 23.56 0.43 -1.79
N GLN A 66 23.84 1.54 -2.48
CA GLN A 66 25.03 2.34 -2.22
C GLN A 66 24.93 3.02 -0.84
N GLY A 67 25.89 2.71 0.05
CA GLY A 67 25.91 3.26 1.41
C GLY A 67 24.93 2.62 2.39
N LEU A 68 24.36 1.44 2.07
CA LEU A 68 23.51 0.68 3.00
C LEU A 68 24.21 0.45 4.35
N GLU A 69 25.49 0.08 4.33
CA GLU A 69 26.27 -0.13 5.56
C GLU A 69 26.44 1.15 6.38
N ALA A 70 26.67 2.30 5.72
CA ALA A 70 26.70 3.59 6.41
C ALA A 70 25.33 3.95 7.04
N LYS A 71 24.23 3.68 6.32
CA LYS A 71 22.86 3.85 6.82
C LYS A 71 22.57 2.93 8.01
N LYS A 72 22.99 1.66 7.96
CA LYS A 72 22.89 0.69 9.07
C LYS A 72 23.68 1.17 10.28
N LEU A 73 24.94 1.58 10.09
CA LEU A 73 25.79 2.08 11.18
C LEU A 73 25.18 3.31 11.83
N LYS A 74 24.65 4.26 11.03
CA LYS A 74 23.94 5.44 11.54
C LYS A 74 22.72 5.06 12.36
N LEU A 75 21.94 4.06 11.91
CA LEU A 75 20.77 3.57 12.63
C LEU A 75 21.15 2.88 13.94
N LYS A 76 22.19 2.02 13.93
CA LYS A 76 22.72 1.37 15.15
C LYS A 76 23.19 2.40 16.18
N LYS A 77 23.99 3.40 15.77
CA LYS A 77 24.42 4.50 16.65
C LYS A 77 23.25 5.27 17.23
N ARG A 78 22.22 5.53 16.43
CA ARG A 78 20.99 6.21 16.86
C ARG A 78 20.18 5.39 17.86
N LEU A 79 20.10 4.07 17.68
CA LEU A 79 19.46 3.15 18.62
C LEU A 79 20.22 3.10 19.94
N ALA A 80 21.53 2.85 19.90
CA ALA A 80 22.39 2.81 21.07
C ALA A 80 22.26 4.08 21.91
N LYS A 81 22.36 5.27 21.27
CA LYS A 81 22.18 6.55 21.96
C LYS A 81 20.84 6.68 22.70
N GLN A 82 19.76 6.18 22.11
CA GLN A 82 18.43 6.25 22.73
C GLN A 82 18.28 5.24 23.86
N LEU A 83 18.73 4.01 23.67
CA LEU A 83 18.61 2.93 24.65
C LEU A 83 19.51 3.16 25.89
N SER A 84 20.64 3.84 25.71
CA SER A 84 21.50 4.31 26.82
C SER A 84 20.92 5.50 27.59
N GLY A 85 19.75 6.02 27.21
CA GLY A 85 19.07 7.11 27.92
C GLY A 85 18.57 6.72 29.32
N THR A 86 17.89 7.66 29.98
CA THR A 86 17.36 7.49 31.34
C THR A 86 16.02 6.76 31.40
N ALA A 87 15.32 6.61 30.28
CA ALA A 87 14.05 5.91 30.23
C ALA A 87 14.20 4.44 30.68
N GLU A 88 13.17 3.95 31.35
CA GLU A 88 13.09 2.57 31.84
C GLU A 88 12.46 1.64 30.80
N ASN A 89 11.52 2.17 30.01
CA ASN A 89 10.75 1.42 29.05
C ASN A 89 10.97 1.98 27.64
N PHE A 90 11.22 1.12 26.68
CA PHE A 90 11.39 1.49 25.28
C PHE A 90 10.30 0.85 24.43
N LEU A 91 9.78 1.57 23.44
CA LEU A 91 8.75 1.07 22.55
C LEU A 91 9.20 1.10 21.09
N ALA A 92 9.19 -0.06 20.45
CA ALA A 92 9.44 -0.24 19.03
C ALA A 92 8.17 -0.77 18.35
N SER A 93 7.54 0.02 17.46
CA SER A 93 6.33 -0.43 16.75
C SER A 93 6.52 -0.56 15.24
N ALA A 94 6.10 -1.69 14.69
CA ALA A 94 6.01 -1.88 13.25
C ALA A 94 4.95 -2.94 12.89
N GLU A 95 4.17 -2.68 11.85
CA GLU A 95 3.30 -3.70 11.25
C GLU A 95 4.10 -4.83 10.61
N TRP A 96 5.31 -4.52 10.13
CA TRP A 96 6.20 -5.52 9.52
C TRP A 96 6.52 -6.67 10.48
N PHE A 97 6.56 -6.44 11.79
CA PHE A 97 6.78 -7.49 12.79
C PHE A 97 5.70 -8.58 12.76
N SER A 98 4.46 -8.23 12.42
CA SER A 98 3.37 -9.20 12.27
C SER A 98 3.36 -9.88 10.90
N SER A 99 4.23 -9.50 9.96
CA SER A 99 4.23 -10.06 8.60
C SER A 99 4.85 -11.45 8.51
N ASN A 100 4.46 -12.23 7.50
CA ASN A 100 5.03 -13.58 7.26
C ASN A 100 6.48 -13.53 6.78
N ALA A 101 6.97 -12.39 6.28
CA ALA A 101 8.38 -12.19 5.96
C ALA A 101 9.24 -12.07 7.23
N PHE A 102 8.66 -11.60 8.33
CA PHE A 102 9.36 -11.50 9.60
C PHE A 102 9.40 -12.87 10.29
N LYS A 103 10.58 -13.49 10.35
CA LYS A 103 10.83 -14.86 10.84
C LYS A 103 11.37 -14.90 12.28
N PRO A 104 11.39 -16.06 12.96
CA PRO A 104 11.99 -16.21 14.29
C PRO A 104 13.43 -15.67 14.37
N ALA A 105 14.25 -15.88 13.32
CA ALA A 105 15.61 -15.33 13.27
C ALA A 105 15.65 -13.79 13.39
N HIS A 106 14.67 -13.08 12.82
CA HIS A 106 14.58 -11.63 12.97
C HIS A 106 14.15 -11.21 14.39
N VAL A 107 13.31 -12.00 15.06
CA VAL A 107 12.98 -11.79 16.48
C VAL A 107 14.24 -11.94 17.33
N ALA A 108 15.04 -12.99 17.10
CA ALA A 108 16.29 -13.23 17.82
C ALA A 108 17.31 -12.11 17.59
N GLN A 109 17.41 -11.59 16.36
CA GLN A 109 18.24 -10.42 16.05
C GLN A 109 17.78 -9.16 16.78
N LEU A 110 16.47 -8.90 16.89
CA LEU A 110 15.95 -7.79 17.70
C LEU A 110 16.25 -7.99 19.19
N GLN A 111 16.02 -9.20 19.70
CA GLN A 111 16.26 -9.54 21.10
C GLN A 111 17.73 -9.29 21.46
N HIS A 112 18.67 -9.84 20.69
CA HIS A 112 20.10 -9.61 20.88
C HIS A 112 20.45 -8.12 20.81
N LEU A 113 19.91 -7.39 19.84
CA LEU A 113 20.19 -5.96 19.69
C LEU A 113 19.75 -5.14 20.92
N PHE A 114 18.62 -5.51 21.53
CA PHE A 114 18.09 -4.78 22.68
C PHE A 114 18.71 -5.20 24.00
N LEU A 115 19.00 -6.49 24.20
CA LEU A 115 19.57 -7.02 25.45
C LEU A 115 20.96 -6.45 25.79
N ASP A 116 21.66 -5.85 24.82
CA ASP A 116 22.88 -5.06 25.08
C ASP A 116 22.61 -3.81 25.94
N TYR A 117 21.35 -3.36 26.07
CA TYR A 117 20.97 -2.09 26.71
C TYR A 117 19.80 -2.18 27.70
N VAL A 118 19.01 -3.26 27.64
CA VAL A 118 17.84 -3.46 28.51
C VAL A 118 17.90 -4.86 29.14
N ASP A 119 17.25 -5.01 30.30
CA ASP A 119 17.23 -6.28 31.03
C ASP A 119 16.25 -7.29 30.40
N GLN A 120 15.24 -6.81 29.68
CA GLN A 120 14.17 -7.65 29.14
C GLN A 120 13.61 -7.13 27.81
N VAL A 121 13.22 -8.07 26.95
CA VAL A 121 12.48 -7.79 25.72
C VAL A 121 11.13 -8.47 25.78
N GLU A 122 10.07 -7.72 25.52
CA GLU A 122 8.68 -8.22 25.45
C GLU A 122 8.10 -7.96 24.06
N ALA A 123 7.07 -8.69 23.69
CA ALA A 123 6.26 -8.40 22.51
C ALA A 123 4.79 -8.22 22.89
N VAL A 124 4.15 -7.22 22.29
CA VAL A 124 2.72 -6.95 22.48
C VAL A 124 2.04 -6.68 21.14
N GLY A 125 0.78 -7.04 21.02
CA GLY A 125 0.03 -6.73 19.81
C GLY A 125 -1.43 -7.13 19.90
N TYR A 126 -2.22 -6.52 19.02
CA TYR A 126 -3.63 -6.84 18.88
C TYR A 126 -3.85 -7.79 17.70
N ILE A 127 -4.81 -8.69 17.86
CA ILE A 127 -5.33 -9.56 16.80
C ILE A 127 -6.79 -9.20 16.50
N ARG A 128 -7.21 -9.42 15.26
CA ARG A 128 -8.62 -9.27 14.86
C ARG A 128 -9.22 -10.64 14.67
N SER A 129 -10.54 -10.72 14.75
CA SER A 129 -11.31 -11.84 14.23
C SER A 129 -10.98 -12.09 12.75
N PRO A 130 -11.07 -13.36 12.29
CA PRO A 130 -10.57 -13.74 10.98
C PRO A 130 -11.20 -12.94 9.83
N LYS A 131 -12.52 -12.79 9.85
CA LYS A 131 -13.28 -12.10 8.80
C LYS A 131 -12.97 -10.60 8.76
N ALA A 132 -13.01 -9.89 9.89
CA ALA A 132 -12.61 -8.47 9.93
C ALA A 132 -11.16 -8.24 9.52
N TYR A 133 -10.25 -9.18 9.83
CA TYR A 133 -8.88 -9.14 9.31
C TYR A 133 -8.85 -9.30 7.79
N MET A 134 -9.55 -10.29 7.22
CA MET A 134 -9.58 -10.53 5.78
C MET A 134 -10.08 -9.30 5.00
N GLU A 135 -11.14 -8.64 5.48
CA GLU A 135 -11.66 -7.38 4.92
C GLU A 135 -10.59 -6.27 4.93
N SER A 136 -9.82 -6.19 6.02
CA SER A 136 -8.76 -5.20 6.20
C SER A 136 -7.55 -5.50 5.32
N ALA A 137 -7.12 -6.75 5.29
CA ALA A 137 -6.00 -7.22 4.48
C ALA A 137 -6.29 -6.99 2.99
N PHE A 138 -7.53 -7.20 2.55
CA PHE A 138 -7.91 -6.93 1.16
C PHE A 138 -7.70 -5.46 0.79
N GLN A 139 -8.22 -4.53 1.59
CA GLN A 139 -8.01 -3.09 1.35
C GLN A 139 -6.53 -2.73 1.33
N GLU A 140 -5.73 -3.25 2.27
CA GLU A 140 -4.30 -2.99 2.31
C GLU A 140 -3.57 -3.55 1.08
N THR A 141 -3.89 -4.75 0.62
CA THR A 141 -3.28 -5.31 -0.60
C THR A 141 -3.58 -4.45 -1.84
N LEU A 142 -4.78 -3.88 -1.95
CA LEU A 142 -5.15 -3.00 -3.07
C LEU A 142 -4.40 -1.65 -3.03
N LYS A 143 -4.25 -1.08 -1.84
CA LYS A 143 -3.47 0.17 -1.64
C LYS A 143 -2.00 -0.01 -2.02
N HIS A 144 -1.44 -1.18 -1.72
CA HIS A 144 -0.06 -1.54 -2.05
C HIS A 144 0.11 -2.07 -3.49
N GLY A 145 -0.94 -2.07 -4.31
CA GLY A 145 -0.81 -2.30 -5.75
C GLY A 145 -1.00 -3.75 -6.22
N ALA A 146 -1.58 -4.63 -5.40
CA ALA A 146 -1.93 -5.98 -5.86
C ALA A 146 -2.79 -5.93 -7.13
N LYS A 147 -2.62 -6.91 -8.05
CA LYS A 147 -3.20 -6.95 -9.41
C LYS A 147 -4.74 -7.12 -9.48
N GLY A 148 -5.50 -6.60 -8.53
CA GLY A 148 -6.97 -6.66 -8.57
C GLY A 148 -7.51 -8.08 -8.56
N GLN A 149 -6.91 -8.98 -7.77
CA GLN A 149 -7.41 -10.35 -7.58
C GLN A 149 -7.91 -10.50 -6.14
N LEU A 150 -9.16 -10.93 -5.98
CA LEU A 150 -9.72 -11.30 -4.69
C LEU A 150 -9.59 -12.81 -4.50
N ASN A 151 -8.73 -13.21 -3.56
CA ASN A 151 -8.57 -14.60 -3.15
C ASN A 151 -8.67 -14.67 -1.62
N PHE A 152 -9.80 -15.16 -1.12
CA PHE A 152 -10.09 -15.21 0.31
C PHE A 152 -9.06 -16.03 1.10
N ALA A 153 -8.58 -17.16 0.56
CA ALA A 153 -7.57 -17.98 1.24
C ALA A 153 -6.23 -17.25 1.44
N LYS A 154 -5.86 -16.34 0.53
CA LYS A 154 -4.66 -15.48 0.68
C LYS A 154 -4.83 -14.37 1.71
N LEU A 155 -6.07 -14.05 2.09
CA LEU A 155 -6.40 -13.02 3.07
C LEU A 155 -6.49 -13.57 4.50
N TYR A 156 -6.43 -14.89 4.69
CA TYR A 156 -6.48 -15.52 6.00
C TYR A 156 -5.34 -15.02 6.92
N PRO A 157 -5.61 -14.71 8.21
CA PRO A 157 -4.63 -14.17 9.13
C PRO A 157 -3.37 -15.02 9.33
N ARG A 158 -3.50 -16.35 9.42
CA ARG A 158 -2.40 -17.27 9.80
C ARG A 158 -1.82 -16.90 11.16
N TYR A 159 -2.63 -17.00 12.22
CA TYR A 159 -2.28 -16.51 13.54
C TYR A 159 -1.04 -17.18 14.11
N ARG A 160 -0.93 -18.51 14.03
CA ARG A 160 0.22 -19.25 14.55
C ARG A 160 1.51 -18.81 13.88
N GLU A 161 1.53 -18.70 12.54
CA GLU A 161 2.70 -18.19 11.80
C GLU A 161 3.15 -16.79 12.26
N ARG A 162 2.20 -15.93 12.67
CA ARG A 162 2.49 -14.55 13.07
C ARG A 162 2.89 -14.41 14.53
N ILE A 163 2.39 -15.26 15.42
CA ILE A 163 2.55 -15.10 16.87
C ILE A 163 3.59 -16.07 17.43
N GLU A 164 3.58 -17.33 16.99
CA GLU A 164 4.41 -18.40 17.56
C GLU A 164 5.92 -18.09 17.45
N LYS A 165 6.33 -17.37 16.39
CA LYS A 165 7.72 -16.90 16.24
C LYS A 165 8.22 -16.02 17.38
N PHE A 166 7.33 -15.27 18.04
CA PHE A 166 7.69 -14.49 19.21
C PHE A 166 7.73 -15.39 20.45
N ASP A 167 6.74 -16.26 20.62
CA ASP A 167 6.68 -17.22 21.73
C ASP A 167 7.93 -18.12 21.77
N GLN A 168 8.41 -18.58 20.60
CA GLN A 168 9.61 -19.42 20.46
C GLN A 168 10.91 -18.74 20.91
N VAL A 169 11.02 -17.43 20.74
CA VAL A 169 12.28 -16.68 20.96
C VAL A 169 12.28 -15.92 22.29
N LEU A 170 11.15 -15.30 22.63
CA LEU A 170 11.02 -14.47 23.83
C LEU A 170 10.44 -15.25 25.03
N GLY A 171 9.77 -16.38 24.78
CA GLY A 171 8.97 -17.08 25.77
C GLY A 171 7.53 -16.57 25.82
N LYS A 172 6.57 -17.48 26.03
CA LYS A 172 5.13 -17.16 26.03
C LYS A 172 4.73 -16.10 27.06
N ASP A 173 5.40 -16.08 28.22
CA ASP A 173 5.17 -15.13 29.31
C ASP A 173 5.58 -13.68 28.94
N LYS A 174 6.46 -13.53 27.95
CA LYS A 174 6.94 -12.24 27.44
C LYS A 174 6.17 -11.75 26.22
N VAL A 175 5.18 -12.50 25.76
CA VAL A 175 4.37 -12.19 24.58
C VAL A 175 2.91 -12.02 24.99
N ARG A 176 2.42 -10.78 24.92
CA ARG A 176 1.02 -10.45 25.21
C ARG A 176 0.27 -10.20 23.91
N VAL A 177 -0.86 -10.86 23.77
CA VAL A 177 -1.72 -10.77 22.59
C VAL A 177 -3.11 -10.41 23.06
N TRP A 178 -3.72 -9.39 22.45
CA TRP A 178 -5.05 -8.91 22.86
C TRP A 178 -6.02 -8.95 21.69
N LYS A 179 -7.31 -9.20 21.95
CA LYS A 179 -8.35 -9.05 20.94
C LYS A 179 -8.56 -7.57 20.63
N PHE A 180 -8.61 -7.23 19.34
CA PHE A 180 -8.96 -5.91 18.87
C PHE A 180 -10.49 -5.78 18.85
N ASP A 181 -11.05 -5.20 19.91
CA ASP A 181 -12.49 -4.98 20.03
C ASP A 181 -12.77 -3.58 20.57
N PRO A 182 -13.01 -2.60 19.67
CA PRO A 182 -13.31 -1.22 20.05
C PRO A 182 -14.49 -1.06 21.00
N SER A 183 -15.45 -2.00 21.04
CA SER A 183 -16.59 -1.94 21.96
C SER A 183 -16.18 -2.15 23.42
N THR A 184 -15.05 -2.83 23.65
CA THR A 184 -14.50 -3.12 24.97
C THR A 184 -13.39 -2.16 25.39
N PHE A 185 -12.86 -1.36 24.47
CA PHE A 185 -11.77 -0.45 24.75
C PHE A 185 -12.20 0.71 25.64
N TYR A 186 -11.31 1.15 26.53
CA TYR A 186 -11.53 2.36 27.32
C TYR A 186 -11.86 3.56 26.41
N ASN A 187 -13.04 4.17 26.62
CA ASN A 187 -13.60 5.24 25.77
C ASN A 187 -13.67 4.90 24.26
N GLY A 188 -13.75 3.61 23.90
CA GLY A 188 -13.73 3.14 22.52
C GLY A 188 -12.43 3.46 21.77
N CYS A 189 -11.33 3.72 22.49
CA CYS A 189 -10.09 4.23 21.92
C CYS A 189 -8.92 3.26 22.12
N VAL A 190 -8.42 2.70 21.03
CA VAL A 190 -7.27 1.77 21.05
C VAL A 190 -6.01 2.38 21.65
N VAL A 191 -5.76 3.68 21.47
CA VAL A 191 -4.57 4.34 22.03
C VAL A 191 -4.68 4.38 23.55
N GLN A 192 -5.85 4.76 24.08
CA GLN A 192 -6.09 4.76 25.53
C GLN A 192 -6.05 3.34 26.11
N GLU A 193 -6.62 2.35 25.41
CA GLU A 193 -6.54 0.95 25.84
C GLU A 193 -5.09 0.46 25.84
N PHE A 194 -4.29 0.78 24.81
CA PHE A 194 -2.88 0.43 24.76
C PHE A 194 -2.08 1.08 25.90
N CYS A 195 -2.33 2.37 26.19
CA CYS A 195 -1.77 3.06 27.33
C CYS A 195 -2.15 2.38 28.65
N ARG A 196 -3.41 1.97 28.82
CA ARG A 196 -3.88 1.25 30.00
C ARG A 196 -3.18 -0.10 30.19
N GLN A 197 -3.05 -0.87 29.12
CA GLN A 197 -2.40 -2.20 29.12
C GLN A 197 -0.90 -2.15 29.44
N LEU A 198 -0.24 -1.04 29.08
CA LEU A 198 1.19 -0.82 29.32
C LEU A 198 1.50 0.13 30.47
N GLN A 199 0.46 0.70 31.10
CA GLN A 199 0.60 1.73 32.14
C GLN A 199 1.43 2.93 31.65
N ILE A 200 1.11 3.42 30.46
CA ILE A 200 1.70 4.64 29.88
C ILE A 200 0.79 5.81 30.24
N ASP A 201 1.36 6.87 30.83
CA ASP A 201 0.64 8.14 31.00
C ASP A 201 0.69 8.94 29.70
N PHE A 202 -0.47 9.14 29.06
CA PHE A 202 -0.57 9.82 27.78
C PHE A 202 -1.82 10.72 27.72
N PRO A 203 -1.65 12.05 27.51
CA PRO A 203 -2.78 12.97 27.45
C PRO A 203 -3.75 12.64 26.31
N VAL A 204 -5.04 12.59 26.61
CA VAL A 204 -6.09 12.33 25.61
C VAL A 204 -6.08 13.38 24.49
N ALA A 205 -5.72 14.62 24.80
CA ALA A 205 -5.62 15.72 23.84
C ALA A 205 -4.57 15.49 22.73
N ASP A 206 -3.56 14.65 23.00
CA ASP A 206 -2.47 14.37 22.06
C ASP A 206 -2.75 13.15 21.17
N ILE A 207 -3.90 12.48 21.37
CA ILE A 207 -4.28 11.30 20.60
C ILE A 207 -4.61 11.68 19.16
N LYS A 208 -3.87 11.11 18.21
CA LYS A 208 -4.11 11.26 16.78
C LYS A 208 -4.94 10.09 16.26
N ARG A 209 -6.19 10.36 15.89
CA ARG A 209 -7.05 9.37 15.22
C ARG A 209 -6.77 9.34 13.73
N ILE A 210 -6.28 8.22 13.24
CA ILE A 210 -6.06 7.99 11.81
C ILE A 210 -7.12 7.01 11.31
N ASN A 211 -8.11 7.51 10.55
CA ASN A 211 -9.05 6.64 9.86
C ASN A 211 -8.46 6.18 8.54
N GLU A 212 -8.04 4.94 8.51
CA GLU A 212 -7.36 4.38 7.35
C GLU A 212 -8.22 3.44 6.51
N SER A 213 -9.48 3.22 6.85
CA SER A 213 -10.34 2.32 6.09
C SER A 213 -11.00 3.06 4.93
N LEU A 214 -10.96 2.45 3.75
CA LEU A 214 -11.76 2.89 2.61
C LEU A 214 -13.20 2.41 2.78
N SER A 215 -14.15 3.19 2.26
CA SER A 215 -15.51 2.72 2.00
C SER A 215 -15.49 1.56 1.00
N TYR A 216 -16.60 0.82 0.93
CA TYR A 216 -16.79 -0.23 -0.07
C TYR A 216 -16.66 0.35 -1.48
N GLU A 217 -17.26 1.51 -1.75
CA GLU A 217 -17.28 2.19 -3.03
C GLU A 217 -15.86 2.62 -3.45
N ALA A 218 -15.10 3.22 -2.52
CA ALA A 218 -13.70 3.54 -2.74
C ALA A 218 -12.85 2.28 -2.97
N THR A 219 -13.14 1.19 -2.25
CA THR A 219 -12.46 -0.09 -2.44
C THR A 219 -12.79 -0.71 -3.80
N ALA A 220 -14.04 -0.65 -4.24
CA ALA A 220 -14.51 -1.13 -5.53
C ALA A 220 -13.85 -0.38 -6.70
N PHE A 221 -13.74 0.94 -6.60
CA PHE A 221 -12.96 1.75 -7.55
C PHE A 221 -11.48 1.36 -7.55
N LEU A 222 -10.85 1.27 -6.39
CA LEU A 222 -9.45 0.88 -6.32
C LEU A 222 -9.23 -0.52 -6.91
N TYR A 223 -10.10 -1.48 -6.58
CA TYR A 223 -10.10 -2.83 -7.15
C TYR A 223 -10.22 -2.79 -8.67
N THR A 224 -11.20 -2.06 -9.21
CA THR A 224 -11.42 -1.88 -10.65
C THR A 224 -10.19 -1.32 -11.34
N TYR A 225 -9.57 -0.28 -10.76
CA TYR A 225 -8.36 0.32 -11.32
C TYR A 225 -7.17 -0.65 -11.35
N ARG A 226 -7.03 -1.51 -10.33
CA ARG A 226 -5.98 -2.55 -10.30
C ARG A 226 -6.23 -3.67 -11.29
N ALA A 227 -7.48 -4.05 -11.49
CA ALA A 227 -7.85 -5.16 -12.36
C ALA A 227 -7.85 -4.78 -13.85
N TYR A 228 -8.29 -3.56 -14.19
CA TYR A 228 -8.54 -3.14 -15.58
C TYR A 228 -7.75 -1.92 -16.04
N GLY A 229 -7.08 -1.20 -15.12
CA GLY A 229 -6.24 -0.06 -15.45
C GLY A 229 -4.77 -0.45 -15.66
N PRO A 230 -3.87 0.52 -15.83
CA PRO A 230 -2.42 0.29 -15.89
C PRO A 230 -1.80 -0.25 -14.59
N GLY A 231 -2.61 -0.52 -13.55
CA GLY A 231 -2.16 -1.06 -12.27
C GLY A 231 -1.53 -0.01 -11.34
N PHE A 232 -0.49 -0.41 -10.62
CA PHE A 232 0.22 0.47 -9.68
C PHE A 232 1.09 1.52 -10.41
N GLY A 233 1.56 1.23 -11.63
CA GLY A 233 2.54 2.05 -12.36
C GLY A 233 3.99 1.68 -12.03
N GLU A 234 4.94 2.30 -12.74
CA GLU A 234 6.38 2.03 -12.62
C GLU A 234 7.15 3.30 -12.23
N GLY A 235 8.26 3.12 -11.51
CA GLY A 235 9.18 4.20 -11.12
C GLY A 235 8.79 4.96 -9.84
N ILE A 236 9.61 5.95 -9.49
CA ILE A 236 9.55 6.68 -8.21
C ILE A 236 8.23 7.46 -8.05
N ALA A 237 7.75 8.05 -9.15
CA ALA A 237 6.51 8.83 -9.16
C ALA A 237 5.28 7.97 -8.87
N ALA A 238 5.30 6.67 -9.24
CA ALA A 238 4.15 5.79 -9.07
C ALA A 238 3.70 5.67 -7.61
N ILE A 239 4.63 5.71 -6.65
CA ILE A 239 4.30 5.67 -5.21
C ILE A 239 3.54 6.95 -4.80
N ALA A 240 4.03 8.11 -5.24
CA ALA A 240 3.43 9.40 -4.91
C ALA A 240 2.04 9.56 -5.56
N GLU A 241 1.94 9.24 -6.85
CA GLU A 241 0.66 9.22 -7.58
C GLU A 241 -0.36 8.27 -6.94
N ASN A 242 0.10 7.08 -6.53
CA ASN A 242 -0.76 6.11 -5.88
C ASN A 242 -1.28 6.63 -4.53
N LYS A 243 -0.43 7.28 -3.73
CA LYS A 243 -0.84 7.91 -2.48
C LYS A 243 -1.88 9.00 -2.71
N LEU A 244 -1.70 9.84 -3.73
CA LEU A 244 -2.68 10.87 -4.10
C LEU A 244 -4.03 10.25 -4.50
N LEU A 245 -4.01 9.20 -5.33
CA LEU A 245 -5.24 8.50 -5.73
C LEU A 245 -5.95 7.91 -4.51
N ILE A 246 -5.23 7.21 -3.63
CA ILE A 246 -5.82 6.63 -2.41
C ILE A 246 -6.38 7.72 -1.50
N ALA A 247 -5.66 8.83 -1.31
CA ALA A 247 -6.12 9.95 -0.49
C ALA A 247 -7.40 10.57 -1.07
N ARG A 248 -7.50 10.69 -2.39
CA ARG A 248 -8.72 11.18 -3.05
C ARG A 248 -9.88 10.19 -2.91
N LEU A 249 -9.64 8.89 -3.15
CA LEU A 249 -10.66 7.85 -2.98
C LEU A 249 -11.14 7.74 -1.53
N ALA A 250 -10.29 8.00 -0.54
CA ALA A 250 -10.67 7.98 0.88
C ALA A 250 -11.72 9.05 1.24
N GLN A 251 -11.92 10.07 0.40
CA GLN A 251 -12.96 11.08 0.59
C GLN A 251 -14.35 10.58 0.14
N LEU A 252 -14.42 9.53 -0.69
CA LEU A 252 -15.68 8.94 -1.13
C LEU A 252 -16.36 8.22 0.04
N LYS A 253 -17.39 8.85 0.58
CA LYS A 253 -18.23 8.27 1.63
C LYS A 253 -19.06 7.12 1.07
N GLY A 254 -19.37 6.19 1.95
CA GLY A 254 -20.23 5.06 1.63
C GLY A 254 -20.14 3.99 2.70
N ARG A 255 -20.65 2.81 2.38
CA ARG A 255 -20.78 1.73 3.37
C ARG A 255 -19.43 1.09 3.67
N LYS A 256 -19.33 0.38 4.80
CA LYS A 256 -18.12 -0.38 5.13
C LYS A 256 -18.03 -1.62 4.25
N LEU A 257 -16.83 -1.95 3.78
CA LEU A 257 -16.60 -3.24 3.13
C LEU A 257 -16.97 -4.39 4.09
N ARG A 258 -17.77 -5.34 3.58
CA ARG A 258 -18.14 -6.56 4.29
C ARG A 258 -18.01 -7.75 3.33
N PHE A 259 -17.40 -8.82 3.80
CA PHE A 259 -17.39 -10.09 3.08
C PHE A 259 -18.57 -10.96 3.52
N SER A 260 -19.09 -11.76 2.59
CA SER A 260 -20.17 -12.72 2.85
C SER A 260 -19.63 -13.91 3.62
N TRP A 261 -20.41 -14.43 4.57
CA TRP A 261 -20.13 -15.67 5.28
C TRP A 261 -19.97 -16.83 4.31
N SER A 262 -20.81 -16.92 3.28
CA SER A 262 -20.67 -17.95 2.23
C SER A 262 -19.30 -17.95 1.54
N ALA A 263 -18.61 -16.80 1.49
CA ALA A 263 -17.30 -16.67 0.86
C ALA A 263 -16.14 -16.92 1.84
N VAL A 264 -16.30 -16.54 3.11
CA VAL A 264 -15.24 -16.69 4.12
C VAL A 264 -15.31 -18.01 4.89
N SER A 265 -16.50 -18.56 5.17
CA SER A 265 -16.67 -19.77 5.97
C SER A 265 -15.87 -20.97 5.48
N PRO A 266 -15.76 -21.26 4.16
CA PRO A 266 -14.89 -22.34 3.70
C PRO A 266 -13.42 -22.15 4.07
N VAL A 267 -12.94 -20.89 4.08
CA VAL A 267 -11.57 -20.56 4.48
C VAL A 267 -11.41 -20.71 5.99
N LEU A 268 -12.39 -20.28 6.78
CA LEU A 268 -12.35 -20.40 8.24
C LEU A 268 -12.38 -21.86 8.68
N GLU A 269 -13.25 -22.68 8.07
CA GLU A 269 -13.33 -24.11 8.33
C GLU A 269 -11.99 -24.80 8.05
N ALA A 270 -11.39 -24.51 6.88
CA ALA A 270 -10.11 -25.08 6.49
C ALA A 270 -8.93 -24.67 7.41
N ASN A 271 -9.11 -23.66 8.26
CA ASN A 271 -8.10 -23.17 9.20
C ASN A 271 -8.58 -23.19 10.66
N ARG A 272 -9.59 -24.02 10.98
CA ARG A 272 -10.18 -24.12 12.32
C ARG A 272 -9.15 -24.36 13.43
N ASP A 273 -8.15 -25.19 13.18
CA ASP A 273 -7.08 -25.49 14.14
C ASP A 273 -6.22 -24.26 14.48
N ASP A 274 -5.97 -23.38 13.50
CA ASP A 274 -5.21 -22.14 13.71
C ASP A 274 -6.05 -21.10 14.47
N ILE A 275 -7.36 -21.05 14.21
CA ILE A 275 -8.32 -20.21 14.96
C ILE A 275 -8.41 -20.68 16.42
N HIS A 276 -8.65 -21.98 16.64
CA HIS A 276 -8.73 -22.55 17.99
C HIS A 276 -7.44 -22.30 18.77
N TRP A 277 -6.29 -22.48 18.13
CA TRP A 277 -4.98 -22.21 18.75
C TRP A 277 -4.85 -20.77 19.23
N ILE A 278 -5.28 -19.78 18.44
CA ILE A 278 -5.17 -18.38 18.87
C ILE A 278 -6.21 -18.02 19.93
N GLU A 279 -7.42 -18.59 19.87
CA GLU A 279 -8.45 -18.39 20.91
C GLU A 279 -7.99 -18.94 22.26
N GLU A 280 -7.40 -20.14 22.29
CA GLU A 280 -6.78 -20.71 23.48
C GLU A 280 -5.61 -19.83 23.97
N ARG A 281 -4.78 -19.35 23.04
CA ARG A 281 -3.60 -18.50 23.34
C ARG A 281 -3.98 -17.14 23.96
N VAL A 282 -5.12 -16.58 23.59
CA VAL A 282 -5.61 -15.27 24.08
C VAL A 282 -6.65 -15.41 25.20
N GLY A 283 -7.27 -16.59 25.34
CA GLY A 283 -8.30 -16.86 26.34
C GLY A 283 -9.65 -16.20 26.02
N VAL A 284 -9.91 -15.88 24.74
CA VAL A 284 -11.16 -15.24 24.30
C VAL A 284 -11.53 -15.74 22.90
N SER A 285 -12.83 -15.89 22.66
CA SER A 285 -13.32 -16.23 21.32
C SER A 285 -13.17 -15.07 20.33
N LEU A 286 -12.81 -15.42 19.10
CA LEU A 286 -12.72 -14.57 17.92
C LEU A 286 -13.94 -14.68 17.00
N ASP A 287 -14.95 -15.45 17.39
CA ASP A 287 -16.18 -15.57 16.62
C ASP A 287 -16.85 -14.20 16.44
N GLU A 288 -17.35 -13.96 15.23
CA GLU A 288 -18.16 -12.79 14.90
C GLU A 288 -19.60 -13.25 14.71
N ASN A 289 -20.49 -12.91 15.65
CA ASN A 289 -21.94 -13.12 15.48
C ASN A 289 -22.60 -11.94 14.74
N GLU A 290 -21.89 -11.30 13.79
CA GLU A 290 -22.45 -10.20 13.01
C GLU A 290 -23.47 -10.75 11.99
N PRO A 291 -24.70 -10.19 11.94
CA PRO A 291 -25.66 -10.52 10.89
C PRO A 291 -25.05 -10.30 9.49
N GLU A 292 -25.40 -11.17 8.55
CA GLU A 292 -24.96 -11.01 7.16
C GLU A 292 -25.50 -9.70 6.58
N SER A 293 -24.59 -8.85 6.11
CA SER A 293 -24.97 -7.65 5.35
C SER A 293 -25.55 -8.09 4.00
N PRO A 294 -26.74 -7.59 3.58
CA PRO A 294 -27.34 -7.93 2.28
C PRO A 294 -26.38 -7.67 1.11
N ASP A 295 -25.60 -6.60 1.22
CA ASP A 295 -24.65 -6.17 0.19
C ASP A 295 -23.22 -6.68 0.43
N ALA A 296 -23.05 -7.78 1.19
CA ALA A 296 -21.75 -8.38 1.44
C ALA A 296 -21.13 -8.94 0.16
N VAL A 297 -19.82 -8.75 -0.01
CA VAL A 297 -19.08 -9.24 -1.18
C VAL A 297 -18.91 -10.75 -1.10
N LYS A 298 -19.46 -11.45 -2.08
CA LYS A 298 -19.37 -12.89 -2.28
C LYS A 298 -18.29 -13.24 -3.28
N SER A 299 -18.10 -12.38 -4.28
CA SER A 299 -17.17 -12.62 -5.39
C SER A 299 -16.58 -11.32 -5.94
N PRO A 300 -15.54 -11.38 -6.78
CA PRO A 300 -14.97 -10.22 -7.45
C PRO A 300 -16.00 -9.38 -8.22
N GLU A 301 -17.01 -10.02 -8.79
CA GLU A 301 -18.05 -9.38 -9.61
C GLU A 301 -18.88 -8.38 -8.80
N ASP A 302 -19.06 -8.61 -7.50
CA ASP A 302 -19.76 -7.67 -6.64
C ASP A 302 -18.99 -6.34 -6.53
N LEU A 303 -17.65 -6.34 -6.58
CA LEU A 303 -16.82 -5.11 -6.55
C LEU A 303 -16.86 -4.34 -7.88
N LEU A 304 -17.50 -4.89 -8.92
CA LEU A 304 -17.67 -4.25 -10.22
C LEU A 304 -19.08 -3.66 -10.40
N ARG A 305 -19.91 -3.72 -9.35
CA ARG A 305 -21.21 -3.07 -9.28
C ARG A 305 -21.05 -1.73 -8.55
N TYR A 306 -21.23 -0.65 -9.28
CA TYR A 306 -21.05 0.71 -8.77
C TYR A 306 -22.42 1.33 -8.46
N SER A 307 -22.54 2.04 -7.35
CA SER A 307 -23.75 2.82 -7.09
C SER A 307 -23.78 4.06 -8.00
N PRO A 308 -24.97 4.55 -8.39
CA PRO A 308 -25.09 5.80 -9.14
C PRO A 308 -24.33 6.95 -8.49
N GLU A 309 -24.43 7.11 -7.17
CA GLU A 309 -23.79 8.17 -6.40
C GLU A 309 -22.27 8.11 -6.48
N SER A 310 -21.70 6.89 -6.44
CA SER A 310 -20.25 6.70 -6.57
C SER A 310 -19.75 7.10 -7.97
N LEU A 311 -20.54 6.83 -9.01
CA LEU A 311 -20.21 7.19 -10.38
C LEU A 311 -20.33 8.70 -10.61
N VAL A 312 -21.39 9.32 -10.08
CA VAL A 312 -21.56 10.78 -10.10
C VAL A 312 -20.38 11.45 -9.40
N TRP A 313 -19.98 10.96 -8.23
CA TRP A 313 -18.81 11.48 -7.52
C TRP A 313 -17.54 11.40 -8.37
N LEU A 314 -17.30 10.28 -9.06
CA LEU A 314 -16.13 10.13 -9.93
C LEU A 314 -16.17 11.10 -11.13
N ALA A 315 -17.35 11.32 -11.71
CA ALA A 315 -17.58 12.29 -12.78
C ALA A 315 -17.29 13.73 -12.30
N GLU A 316 -17.74 14.10 -11.10
CA GLU A 316 -17.43 15.38 -10.46
C GLU A 316 -15.92 15.56 -10.21
N GLN A 317 -15.22 14.52 -9.75
CA GLN A 317 -13.77 14.58 -9.56
C GLN A 317 -13.03 14.86 -10.87
N LEU A 318 -13.58 14.41 -12.00
CA LEU A 318 -13.04 14.67 -13.33
C LEU A 318 -13.50 16.03 -13.90
N GLY A 319 -14.60 16.58 -13.42
CA GLY A 319 -15.22 17.79 -13.96
C GLY A 319 -16.02 17.53 -15.25
N ASP A 320 -16.55 16.31 -15.41
CA ASP A 320 -17.25 15.88 -16.61
C ASP A 320 -18.53 15.09 -16.26
N ALA A 321 -19.64 15.81 -16.12
CA ALA A 321 -20.94 15.21 -15.80
C ALA A 321 -21.51 14.35 -16.93
N SER A 322 -21.00 14.48 -18.17
CA SER A 322 -21.49 13.70 -19.32
C SER A 322 -21.19 12.21 -19.18
N LEU A 323 -20.20 11.86 -18.35
CA LEU A 323 -19.77 10.48 -18.11
C LEU A 323 -20.87 9.58 -17.52
N VAL A 324 -21.85 10.18 -16.84
CA VAL A 324 -22.95 9.49 -16.16
C VAL A 324 -24.32 9.83 -16.75
N SER A 325 -24.36 10.35 -17.97
CA SER A 325 -25.60 10.68 -18.67
C SER A 325 -26.39 9.44 -19.12
N ASP A 326 -27.71 9.63 -19.31
CA ASP A 326 -28.61 8.57 -19.74
C ASP A 326 -28.16 7.94 -21.06
N GLY A 327 -28.17 6.61 -21.11
CA GLY A 327 -27.73 5.83 -22.29
C GLY A 327 -26.22 5.55 -22.34
N VAL A 328 -25.41 6.12 -21.44
CA VAL A 328 -23.98 5.77 -21.36
C VAL A 328 -23.83 4.40 -20.72
N ARG A 329 -23.43 3.40 -21.52
CA ARG A 329 -23.07 2.08 -20.99
C ARG A 329 -21.81 2.17 -20.13
N ILE A 330 -21.95 1.96 -18.82
CA ILE A 330 -20.85 1.89 -17.85
C ILE A 330 -20.25 0.49 -17.85
N THR A 331 -18.93 0.39 -17.97
CA THR A 331 -18.21 -0.89 -17.89
C THR A 331 -16.98 -0.75 -16.98
N PRO A 332 -16.47 -1.85 -16.38
CA PRO A 332 -15.28 -1.79 -15.54
C PRO A 332 -14.06 -1.17 -16.23
N LYS A 333 -13.89 -1.43 -17.53
CA LYS A 333 -12.82 -0.83 -18.34
C LYS A 333 -12.96 0.69 -18.44
N LYS A 334 -14.18 1.22 -18.65
CA LYS A 334 -14.42 2.66 -18.68
C LYS A 334 -14.14 3.30 -17.32
N VAL A 335 -14.62 2.70 -16.24
CA VAL A 335 -14.36 3.18 -14.88
C VAL A 335 -12.86 3.17 -14.57
N ALA A 336 -12.12 2.14 -14.99
CA ALA A 336 -10.67 2.11 -14.84
C ALA A 336 -9.96 3.22 -15.64
N VAL A 337 -10.43 3.55 -16.84
CA VAL A 337 -9.93 4.70 -17.62
C VAL A 337 -10.20 6.02 -16.89
N TRP A 338 -11.39 6.20 -16.32
CA TRP A 338 -11.74 7.39 -15.54
C TRP A 338 -10.87 7.53 -14.29
N LEU A 339 -10.63 6.44 -13.57
CA LEU A 339 -9.73 6.43 -12.42
C LEU A 339 -8.27 6.71 -12.84
N HIS A 340 -7.86 6.24 -14.02
CA HIS A 340 -6.55 6.60 -14.56
C HIS A 340 -6.44 8.09 -14.87
N LYS A 341 -7.46 8.68 -15.50
CA LYS A 341 -7.54 10.13 -15.75
C LYS A 341 -7.49 10.92 -14.44
N LEU A 342 -8.21 10.46 -13.42
CA LEU A 342 -8.19 11.07 -12.08
C LEU A 342 -6.78 11.03 -11.48
N ARG A 343 -6.10 9.88 -11.53
CA ARG A 343 -4.72 9.75 -11.06
C ARG A 343 -3.78 10.74 -11.75
N LEU A 344 -3.87 10.88 -13.08
CA LEU A 344 -3.03 11.80 -13.85
C LEU A 344 -3.33 13.26 -13.51
N LYS A 345 -4.62 13.62 -13.39
CA LYS A 345 -5.07 14.94 -12.95
C LYS A 345 -4.48 15.30 -11.58
N LEU A 346 -4.57 14.39 -10.61
CA LEU A 346 -4.01 14.59 -9.27
C LEU A 346 -2.48 14.76 -9.29
N ALA A 347 -1.78 13.97 -10.11
CA ALA A 347 -0.34 14.08 -10.27
C ALA A 347 0.07 15.45 -10.85
N GLN A 348 -0.71 15.95 -11.82
CA GLN A 348 -0.51 17.27 -12.41
C GLN A 348 -0.78 18.39 -11.39
N GLU A 349 -1.90 18.33 -10.66
CA GLU A 349 -2.26 19.29 -9.60
C GLU A 349 -1.19 19.34 -8.51
N ALA A 350 -0.57 18.20 -8.18
CA ALA A 350 0.51 18.12 -7.21
C ALA A 350 1.90 18.48 -7.77
N GLY A 351 2.01 18.89 -9.03
CA GLY A 351 3.29 19.23 -9.67
C GLY A 351 4.24 18.02 -9.85
N LEU A 352 3.72 16.79 -9.78
CA LEU A 352 4.49 15.58 -10.05
C LEU A 352 4.64 15.31 -11.55
N ALA A 353 3.79 15.93 -12.37
CA ALA A 353 3.98 15.98 -13.80
C ALA A 353 5.19 16.89 -14.13
N VAL A 354 6.24 16.28 -14.71
CA VAL A 354 7.48 16.95 -15.19
C VAL A 354 8.54 17.22 -14.11
N MET A 355 8.92 16.19 -13.35
CA MET A 355 10.25 16.12 -12.73
C MET A 355 10.97 14.88 -13.27
N ALA A 356 11.48 14.99 -14.50
CA ALA A 356 12.62 14.18 -14.88
C ALA A 356 13.79 14.67 -14.04
N ALA A 357 14.23 13.86 -13.08
CA ALA A 357 15.54 14.03 -12.49
C ALA A 357 16.54 14.15 -13.64
N ASP A 358 17.41 15.16 -13.54
CA ASP A 358 18.48 15.52 -14.48
C ASP A 358 18.03 16.60 -15.49
N GLY A 359 18.33 17.86 -15.15
CA GLY A 359 17.94 19.10 -15.84
C GLY A 359 18.44 19.30 -17.28
N LYS A 360 18.43 18.27 -18.14
CA LYS A 360 18.54 18.38 -19.60
C LYS A 360 17.79 17.25 -20.30
N ARG A 361 16.56 17.53 -20.76
CA ARG A 361 16.04 17.32 -22.13
C ARG A 361 14.52 17.20 -22.12
N SER A 362 13.88 18.06 -22.89
CA SER A 362 12.45 18.07 -23.21
C SER A 362 12.02 16.74 -23.83
N ARG A 363 11.19 15.98 -23.10
CA ARG A 363 10.34 14.95 -23.68
C ARG A 363 9.20 15.66 -24.39
N LEU A 364 9.10 15.51 -25.71
CA LEU A 364 7.89 15.86 -26.45
C LEU A 364 6.74 15.05 -25.84
N THR A 365 5.74 15.75 -25.29
CA THR A 365 4.54 15.08 -24.75
C THR A 365 3.70 14.53 -25.91
N VAL A 366 2.88 13.51 -25.67
CA VAL A 366 2.02 12.90 -26.71
C VAL A 366 1.14 13.95 -27.38
N SER A 367 0.65 14.94 -26.62
CA SER A 367 -0.13 16.06 -27.16
C SER A 367 0.71 17.02 -28.00
N THR A 368 1.98 17.26 -27.65
CA THR A 368 2.90 18.04 -28.51
C THR A 368 3.21 17.28 -29.80
N LEU A 369 3.31 15.96 -29.73
CA LEU A 369 3.51 15.09 -30.90
C LEU A 369 2.23 15.04 -31.76
N ALA A 370 1.05 14.99 -31.16
CA ALA A 370 -0.25 15.03 -31.84
C ALA A 370 -0.42 16.33 -32.64
N GLY A 371 -0.05 17.47 -32.05
CA GLY A 371 -0.03 18.75 -32.76
C GLY A 371 0.90 18.75 -33.98
N LEU A 372 2.11 18.19 -33.84
CA LEU A 372 3.07 18.08 -34.95
C LEU A 372 2.64 17.09 -36.04
N VAL A 373 1.99 15.99 -35.66
CA VAL A 373 1.50 14.95 -36.60
C VAL A 373 0.27 15.42 -37.37
N LYS A 374 -0.66 16.15 -36.73
CA LYS A 374 -1.79 16.81 -37.41
C LYS A 374 -1.34 17.86 -38.43
N GLN A 375 -0.25 18.56 -38.14
CA GLN A 375 0.35 19.52 -39.09
C GLN A 375 1.02 18.83 -40.29
N ALA A 376 1.45 17.58 -40.15
CA ALA A 376 2.18 16.85 -41.18
C ALA A 376 1.32 15.90 -42.03
N SER A 377 0.09 15.57 -41.61
CA SER A 377 -0.80 14.63 -42.32
C SER A 377 -2.23 15.18 -42.45
N PRO A 378 -2.72 15.46 -43.69
CA PRO A 378 -4.08 15.96 -43.93
C PRO A 378 -5.17 15.02 -43.41
N THR A 379 -4.91 13.72 -43.38
CA THR A 379 -5.87 12.67 -42.98
C THR A 379 -6.18 12.70 -41.48
N LEU A 380 -5.28 13.25 -40.66
CA LEU A 380 -5.40 13.28 -39.19
C LEU A 380 -5.94 14.61 -38.64
N GLN A 381 -6.08 15.63 -39.51
CA GLN A 381 -6.62 16.94 -39.13
C GLN A 381 -8.10 16.88 -38.71
N ASN A 382 -8.84 15.90 -39.22
CA ASN A 382 -10.26 15.72 -38.95
C ASN A 382 -10.55 14.89 -37.68
N LEU A 383 -9.53 14.37 -37.01
CA LEU A 383 -9.68 13.60 -35.76
C LEU A 383 -9.67 14.53 -34.54
N SER A 384 -10.45 14.19 -33.52
CA SER A 384 -10.38 14.89 -32.23
C SER A 384 -9.00 14.72 -31.60
N ASP A 385 -8.59 15.62 -30.72
CA ASP A 385 -7.30 15.51 -30.01
C ASP A 385 -7.21 14.21 -29.20
N ALA A 386 -8.33 13.80 -28.59
CA ALA A 386 -8.42 12.56 -27.83
C ALA A 386 -8.27 11.31 -28.73
N ASP A 387 -8.86 11.31 -29.92
CA ASP A 387 -8.73 10.19 -30.86
C ASP A 387 -7.33 10.14 -31.47
N THR A 388 -6.70 11.30 -31.67
CA THR A 388 -5.32 11.41 -32.17
C THR A 388 -4.32 10.91 -31.13
N ASP A 389 -4.50 11.27 -29.86
CA ASP A 389 -3.68 10.78 -28.75
C ASP A 389 -3.83 9.26 -28.56
N LEU A 390 -5.04 8.73 -28.73
CA LEU A 390 -5.32 7.30 -28.66
C LEU A 390 -4.67 6.54 -29.81
N LEU A 391 -4.80 7.05 -31.05
CA LEU A 391 -4.19 6.48 -32.25
C LEU A 391 -2.66 6.46 -32.15
N LEU A 392 -2.06 7.55 -31.69
CA LEU A 392 -0.61 7.63 -31.45
C LEU A 392 -0.16 6.67 -30.35
N SER A 393 -0.90 6.60 -29.25
CA SER A 393 -0.59 5.67 -28.15
C SER A 393 -0.63 4.22 -28.60
N GLU A 394 -1.58 3.84 -29.44
CA GLU A 394 -1.72 2.47 -29.94
C GLU A 394 -0.69 2.16 -31.04
N ALA A 395 -0.38 3.13 -31.91
CA ALA A 395 0.72 3.04 -32.85
C ALA A 395 2.07 2.83 -32.15
N PHE A 396 2.36 3.58 -31.09
CA PHE A 396 3.61 3.42 -30.33
C PHE A 396 3.70 2.06 -29.64
N LYS A 397 2.59 1.53 -29.09
CA LYS A 397 2.58 0.16 -28.55
C LYS A 397 2.86 -0.89 -29.63
N HIS A 398 2.26 -0.74 -30.80
CA HIS A 398 2.45 -1.66 -31.92
C HIS A 398 3.88 -1.59 -32.48
N ILE A 399 4.48 -0.39 -32.54
CA ILE A 399 5.89 -0.22 -32.92
C ILE A 399 6.81 -0.85 -31.88
N ILE A 400 6.61 -0.57 -30.58
CA ILE A 400 7.43 -1.15 -29.49
C ILE A 400 7.39 -2.68 -29.53
N GLY A 401 6.25 -3.28 -29.86
CA GLY A 401 6.10 -4.73 -30.02
C GLY A 401 6.78 -5.35 -31.25
N ARG A 402 7.15 -4.53 -32.26
CA ARG A 402 7.79 -4.97 -33.53
C ARG A 402 9.25 -4.53 -33.69
N VAL A 403 9.80 -3.80 -32.71
CA VAL A 403 11.16 -3.26 -32.75
C VAL A 403 12.26 -4.34 -32.79
N ASP A 404 11.97 -5.58 -32.39
CA ASP A 404 12.97 -6.68 -32.44
C ASP A 404 13.10 -7.34 -33.83
N THR A 405 12.30 -6.98 -34.84
CA THR A 405 12.31 -7.69 -36.14
C THR A 405 12.62 -6.82 -37.37
N ASP A 406 12.30 -5.52 -37.37
CA ASP A 406 12.50 -4.67 -38.57
C ASP A 406 13.02 -3.25 -38.25
N ASN A 407 14.02 -2.79 -39.02
CA ASN A 407 14.57 -1.44 -38.96
C ASN A 407 13.63 -0.35 -39.54
N ASN A 408 12.56 -0.75 -40.23
CA ASN A 408 11.54 0.15 -40.75
C ASN A 408 10.16 -0.44 -40.44
N VAL A 409 9.38 0.23 -39.59
CA VAL A 409 8.03 -0.18 -39.22
C VAL A 409 7.03 0.71 -39.94
N LEU A 410 6.27 0.13 -40.88
CA LEU A 410 5.13 0.81 -41.48
C LEU A 410 3.96 0.80 -40.48
N VAL A 411 3.44 1.99 -40.18
CA VAL A 411 2.17 2.15 -39.44
C VAL A 411 1.15 2.73 -40.39
N GLU A 412 0.08 1.97 -40.60
CA GLU A 412 -1.02 2.34 -41.49
C GLU A 412 -1.63 3.69 -41.03
N GLY A 413 -1.71 4.65 -41.95
CA GLY A 413 -2.19 6.02 -41.68
C GLY A 413 -1.18 7.00 -41.05
N LEU A 414 -0.02 6.53 -40.56
CA LEU A 414 1.01 7.36 -39.91
C LEU A 414 2.37 7.36 -40.61
N GLY A 415 2.57 6.47 -41.59
CA GLY A 415 3.79 6.41 -42.42
C GLY A 415 4.82 5.39 -41.93
N VAL A 416 6.02 5.45 -42.52
CA VAL A 416 7.12 4.51 -42.22
C VAL A 416 8.07 5.11 -41.18
N PHE A 417 8.25 4.41 -40.07
CA PHE A 417 9.14 4.81 -38.99
C PHE A 417 10.43 4.01 -39.06
N LYS A 418 11.56 4.71 -39.18
CA LYS A 418 12.87 4.07 -39.05
C LYS A 418 13.24 3.96 -37.58
N THR A 419 13.49 2.73 -37.13
CA THR A 419 13.96 2.41 -35.79
C THR A 419 15.46 2.13 -35.86
N SER A 420 16.22 2.61 -34.88
CA SER A 420 17.62 2.24 -34.72
C SER A 420 17.92 1.99 -33.26
N GLU A 421 18.55 0.85 -32.96
CA GLU A 421 19.00 0.52 -31.63
C GLU A 421 20.26 1.33 -31.29
N LYS A 422 20.23 2.09 -30.19
CA LYS A 422 21.42 2.77 -29.66
C LYS A 422 21.54 2.53 -28.16
N GLY A 423 22.43 1.62 -27.77
CA GLY A 423 22.82 1.40 -26.39
C GLY A 423 23.52 0.05 -26.20
N ASP A 424 24.50 0.01 -25.31
CA ASP A 424 25.15 -1.23 -24.90
C ASP A 424 24.19 -2.07 -24.03
N LYS A 425 24.25 -3.40 -24.12
CA LYS A 425 23.24 -4.38 -23.64
C LYS A 425 22.85 -4.29 -22.15
N LYS A 426 23.47 -3.40 -21.38
CA LYS A 426 23.27 -3.21 -19.93
C LYS A 426 22.48 -1.96 -19.52
N THR A 427 22.04 -1.11 -20.45
CA THR A 427 21.18 0.05 -20.12
C THR A 427 19.94 0.08 -21.02
N ALA A 428 18.82 0.56 -20.46
CA ALA A 428 17.49 0.56 -21.07
C ALA A 428 17.52 0.86 -22.59
N LYS A 429 16.89 0.00 -23.39
CA LYS A 429 16.79 0.14 -24.86
C LYS A 429 16.28 1.55 -25.20
N LYS A 430 17.12 2.37 -25.84
CA LYS A 430 16.71 3.66 -26.42
C LYS A 430 16.35 3.45 -27.89
N ILE A 431 15.08 3.70 -28.22
CA ILE A 431 14.57 3.66 -29.59
C ILE A 431 14.45 5.10 -30.07
N THR A 432 15.12 5.42 -31.19
CA THR A 432 15.01 6.73 -31.85
C THR A 432 14.12 6.58 -33.07
N PHE A 433 13.11 7.45 -33.19
CA PHE A 433 12.20 7.48 -34.34
C PHE A 433 12.62 8.59 -35.30
N HIS A 434 12.83 8.24 -36.57
CA HIS A 434 12.99 9.23 -37.64
C HIS A 434 11.70 9.29 -38.45
N ILE A 435 10.98 10.42 -38.36
CA ILE A 435 9.84 10.71 -39.22
C ILE A 435 10.40 11.24 -40.54
N LYS A 436 10.31 10.47 -41.62
CA LYS A 436 10.55 11.01 -42.96
C LYS A 436 9.30 11.77 -43.39
N LYS A 437 9.46 13.07 -43.70
CA LYS A 437 8.48 13.79 -44.53
C LYS A 437 8.48 13.12 -45.91
N THR A 438 7.37 12.50 -46.29
CA THR A 438 7.03 12.27 -47.70
C THR A 438 6.28 13.46 -48.22
#